data_AF-A0A9D7T4X7-F1
#
_entry.id   AF-A0A9D7T4X7-F1
#
_cell.length_a   1.000
_cell.length_b   1.000
_cell.length_c   1.000
_cell.angle_alpha   90.00
_cell.angle_beta   90.00
_cell.angle_gamma   90.00
#
_symmetry.space_group_name_H-M   'P 1'
#
loop_
_entity.id
_entity.type
_entity.pdbx_description
1 polymer ?
#
loop_
_entity_poly.entity_id
_entity_poly.type
_entity_poly.pdbx_seq_one_letter_code
_entity_poly.pdbx_strand_id
1 'polypeptide(L)'
;MATKYHVKRGDQVVVIAGSHKGKSGKILEVLPAKDRAVVEGVAMIKRHLKKSQEHPNGTISEREGSVHISNLMKQADFDGSKRAKKTA
;
A
#
# COMPACT_ATOMS: atom_id res chain seq x y z
N MET A 1 6.19 9.25 21.89
CA MET A 1 6.25 10.37 20.92
C MET A 1 5.53 9.92 19.65
N ALA A 2 4.67 10.75 19.07
CA ALA A 2 3.96 10.40 17.83
C ALA A 2 4.84 10.73 16.62
N THR A 3 5.14 9.75 15.79
CA THR A 3 5.84 9.93 14.52
C THR A 3 4.95 10.64 13.51
N LYS A 4 5.44 11.75 12.92
CA LYS A 4 4.71 12.53 11.92
C LYS A 4 4.92 11.91 10.54
N TYR A 5 3.87 11.33 9.97
CA TYR A 5 3.91 10.78 8.60
C TYR A 5 3.45 11.81 7.57
N HIS A 6 4.00 11.71 6.35
CA HIS A 6 3.59 12.53 5.21
C HIS A 6 2.28 12.05 4.56
N VAL A 7 1.80 10.85 4.91
CA VAL A 7 0.59 10.21 4.38
C VAL A 7 -0.41 9.90 5.49
N LYS A 8 -1.70 9.94 5.14
CA LYS A 8 -2.82 9.63 6.02
C LYS A 8 -3.74 8.57 5.41
N ARG A 9 -4.59 7.96 6.24
CA ARG A 9 -5.67 7.08 5.77
C ARG A 9 -6.54 7.85 4.76
N GLY A 10 -6.82 7.23 3.63
CA GLY A 10 -7.62 7.81 2.55
C GLY A 10 -6.84 8.59 1.50
N ASP A 11 -5.55 8.85 1.72
CA ASP A 11 -4.71 9.47 0.69
C ASP A 11 -4.47 8.51 -0.48
N GLN A 12 -4.40 9.09 -1.68
CA GLN A 12 -4.02 8.39 -2.90
C GLN A 12 -2.50 8.44 -3.07
N VAL A 13 -1.88 7.26 -3.13
CA VAL A 13 -0.42 7.12 -3.16
C VAL A 13 0.07 6.23 -4.29
N VAL A 14 1.33 6.43 -4.65
CA VAL A 14 2.06 5.64 -5.63
C VAL A 14 3.26 5.00 -4.96
N VAL A 15 3.52 3.74 -5.27
CA VAL A 15 4.71 3.02 -4.79
C VAL A 15 5.92 3.45 -5.62
N ILE A 16 6.93 4.02 -4.99
CA ILE A 16 8.14 4.54 -5.65
C ILE A 16 9.19 3.45 -5.84
N ALA A 17 9.25 2.50 -4.90
CA ALA A 17 10.33 1.51 -4.79
C ALA A 17 9.81 0.13 -4.37
N GLY A 18 10.56 -0.91 -4.73
CA GLY A 18 10.24 -2.32 -4.45
C GLY A 18 9.50 -3.02 -5.60
N SER A 19 9.07 -4.27 -5.36
CA SER A 19 8.47 -5.17 -6.37
C SER A 19 7.15 -4.66 -6.96
N HIS A 20 6.52 -3.68 -6.32
CA HIS A 20 5.24 -3.10 -6.75
C HIS A 20 5.38 -1.65 -7.21
N LYS A 21 6.59 -1.23 -7.59
CA LYS A 21 6.87 0.12 -8.10
C LYS A 21 5.93 0.51 -9.25
N GLY A 22 5.41 1.73 -9.20
CA GLY A 22 4.53 2.31 -10.21
C GLY A 22 3.04 1.97 -10.04
N LYS A 23 2.69 1.04 -9.13
CA LYS A 23 1.29 0.84 -8.75
C LYS A 23 0.80 1.99 -7.89
N SER A 24 -0.43 2.41 -8.13
CA SER A 24 -1.14 3.41 -7.35
C SER A 24 -2.30 2.77 -6.61
N GLY A 25 -2.69 3.36 -5.49
CA GLY A 25 -3.81 2.89 -4.68
C GLY A 25 -4.11 3.81 -3.51
N LYS A 26 -5.25 3.58 -2.88
CA LYS A 26 -5.68 4.31 -1.69
C LYS A 26 -5.14 3.67 -0.42
N ILE A 27 -4.77 4.48 0.56
CA ILE A 27 -4.39 3.97 1.89
C ILE A 27 -5.64 3.55 2.67
N LEU A 28 -5.75 2.25 2.98
CA LEU A 28 -6.80 1.68 3.82
C LEU A 28 -6.51 1.92 5.31
N GLU A 29 -5.27 1.66 5.70
CA GLU A 29 -4.84 1.80 7.08
C GLU A 29 -3.35 2.15 7.16
N VAL A 30 -3.01 2.99 8.13
CA VAL A 30 -1.63 3.25 8.52
C VAL A 30 -1.40 2.50 9.82
N LEU A 31 -0.27 1.80 9.92
CA LEU A 31 0.21 1.06 11.08
C LEU A 31 1.43 1.80 11.67
N PRO A 32 1.24 2.81 12.55
CA PRO A 32 2.33 3.62 13.08
C PRO A 32 3.38 2.80 13.83
N ALA A 33 2.95 1.74 14.54
CA ALA A 33 3.84 0.88 15.31
C ALA A 33 4.88 0.13 14.47
N LYS A 34 4.65 0.03 13.15
CA LYS A 34 5.53 -0.71 12.22
C LYS A 34 6.04 0.16 11.07
N ASP A 35 5.78 1.47 11.09
CA ASP A 35 6.10 2.41 10.00
C ASP A 35 5.61 1.93 8.62
N ARG A 36 4.42 1.32 8.59
CA ARG A 36 3.85 0.70 7.38
C ARG A 36 2.44 1.18 7.13
N ALA A 37 2.00 1.10 5.88
CA ALA A 37 0.63 1.38 5.46
C ALA A 37 0.12 0.27 4.54
N VAL A 38 -1.16 -0.07 4.67
CA VAL A 38 -1.87 -0.99 3.78
C VAL A 38 -2.46 -0.18 2.65
N VAL A 39 -2.10 -0.53 1.42
CA VAL A 39 -2.53 0.16 0.20
C VAL A 39 -3.37 -0.80 -0.63
N GLU A 40 -4.53 -0.31 -1.07
CA GLU A 40 -5.47 -1.06 -1.89
C GLU A 40 -4.82 -1.58 -3.18
N GLY A 41 -5.00 -2.87 -3.48
CA GLY A 41 -4.49 -3.50 -4.71
C GLY A 41 -2.96 -3.66 -4.78
N VAL A 42 -2.24 -3.33 -3.71
CA VAL A 42 -0.78 -3.41 -3.64
C VAL A 42 -0.36 -4.53 -2.68
N ALA A 43 0.71 -5.23 -3.04
CA ALA A 43 1.29 -6.29 -2.22
C ALA A 43 0.30 -7.42 -1.84
N MET A 44 -0.55 -7.84 -2.78
CA MET A 44 -1.53 -8.91 -2.52
C MET A 44 -0.86 -10.21 -2.07
N ILE A 45 -1.31 -10.74 -0.94
CA ILE A 45 -0.83 -11.97 -0.32
C ILE A 45 -1.94 -13.01 -0.38
N LYS A 46 -1.64 -14.17 -0.96
CA LYS A 46 -2.53 -15.33 -0.92
C LYS A 46 -2.32 -16.07 0.39
N ARG A 47 -3.35 -16.10 1.24
CA ARG A 47 -3.34 -16.81 2.52
C ARG A 47 -4.29 -18.00 2.46
N HIS A 48 -3.75 -19.19 2.68
CA HIS A 48 -4.53 -20.40 2.85
C HIS A 48 -5.19 -20.38 4.23
N LEU A 49 -6.52 -20.36 4.26
CA LEU A 49 -7.29 -20.47 5.49
C LEU A 49 -7.65 -21.94 5.72
N LYS A 50 -7.36 -22.44 6.94
CA LYS A 50 -7.81 -23.77 7.37
C LYS A 50 -9.33 -23.80 7.39
N LYS A 51 -9.91 -24.98 7.18
CA LYS A 51 -11.36 -25.20 7.27
C LYS A 51 -11.88 -24.73 8.63
N SER A 52 -12.93 -23.91 8.61
CA SER A 52 -13.63 -23.41 9.79
C SER A 52 -15.14 -23.54 9.59
N GLN A 53 -15.95 -23.30 10.62
CA GLN A 53 -17.41 -23.28 10.48
C GLN A 53 -17.89 -22.26 9.43
N GLU A 54 -17.21 -21.11 9.32
CA GLU A 54 -17.50 -20.09 8.32
C GLU A 54 -17.00 -20.49 6.90
N HIS A 55 -15.97 -21.34 6.83
CA HIS A 55 -15.37 -21.78 5.57
C HIS A 55 -15.19 -23.32 5.55
N PRO A 56 -16.26 -24.10 5.31
CA PRO A 56 -16.23 -25.56 5.40
C PRO A 56 -15.26 -26.24 4.42
N ASN A 57 -15.11 -25.64 3.22
CA ASN A 57 -14.24 -26.17 2.17
C ASN A 57 -12.79 -25.67 2.28
N GLY A 58 -12.50 -24.73 3.19
CA GLY A 58 -11.25 -23.96 3.17
C GLY A 58 -11.25 -22.97 2.00
N THR A 59 -10.58 -21.84 2.16
CA THR A 59 -10.58 -20.78 1.13
C THR A 59 -9.20 -20.16 1.03
N ILE A 60 -8.79 -19.83 -0.20
CA ILE A 60 -7.61 -19.01 -0.45
C ILE A 60 -8.09 -17.55 -0.39
N SER A 61 -7.79 -16.89 0.73
CA SER A 61 -8.10 -15.47 0.89
C SER A 61 -6.97 -14.64 0.31
N GLU A 62 -7.31 -13.73 -0.59
CA GLU A 62 -6.40 -12.67 -1.02
C GLU A 62 -6.54 -11.50 -0.04
N ARG A 63 -5.41 -11.04 0.50
CA ARG A 63 -5.36 -9.88 1.39
C ARG A 63 -4.32 -8.90 0.90
N GLU A 64 -4.59 -7.61 1.07
CA GLU A 64 -3.64 -6.56 0.77
C GLU A 64 -2.45 -6.62 1.72
N GLY A 65 -1.27 -6.38 1.17
CA GLY A 65 -0.04 -6.34 1.94
C GLY A 65 0.22 -4.94 2.47
N SER A 66 1.08 -4.87 3.49
CA SER A 66 1.58 -3.60 3.98
C SER A 66 2.86 -3.19 3.27
N VAL A 67 3.00 -1.90 2.98
CA VAL A 67 4.18 -1.28 2.36
C VAL A 67 4.81 -0.31 3.36
N HIS A 68 6.12 -0.19 3.36
CA HIS A 68 6.83 0.77 4.21
C HIS A 68 6.53 2.20 3.78
N ILE A 69 6.32 3.11 4.74
CA ILE A 69 5.84 4.48 4.46
C ILE A 69 6.81 5.26 3.57
N SER A 70 8.12 5.04 3.72
CA SER A 70 9.14 5.69 2.87
C SER A 70 9.05 5.35 1.38
N ASN A 71 8.40 4.23 1.04
CA ASN A 71 8.27 3.78 -0.34
C ASN A 71 6.97 4.29 -1.00
N LEU A 72 6.21 5.12 -0.30
CA LEU A 72 4.96 5.70 -0.76
C LEU A 72 5.13 7.20 -1.03
N MET A 73 4.67 7.65 -2.19
CA MET A 73 4.55 9.07 -2.54
C MET A 73 3.08 9.43 -2.70
N LYS A 74 2.71 10.69 -2.44
CA LYS A 74 1.41 11.18 -2.88
C LYS A 74 1.37 11.22 -4.40
N GLN A 75 0.22 10.87 -4.97
CA GLN A 75 0.07 10.84 -6.42
C GLN A 75 0.32 12.21 -7.08
N ALA A 76 -0.12 13.30 -6.46
CA ALA A 76 0.12 14.66 -6.95
C ALA A 76 1.62 14.99 -7.10
N ASP A 77 2.43 14.64 -6.09
CA ASP A 77 3.88 14.90 -6.11
C ASP A 77 4.59 14.03 -7.17
N PHE A 78 4.11 12.79 -7.35
CA PHE A 78 4.62 11.89 -8.36
C PHE A 78 4.37 12.40 -9.79
N ASP A 79 3.15 12.89 -10.07
CA ASP A 79 2.79 13.43 -11.38
C ASP A 79 3.59 14.70 -11.72
N GLY A 80 3.82 15.57 -10.72
CA GLY A 80 4.69 16.74 -10.86
C GLY A 80 6.13 16.37 -11.23
N SER A 81 6.68 15.34 -10.59
CA SER A 81 8.05 14.86 -10.86
C SER A 81 8.24 14.31 -12.29
N LYS A 82 7.20 13.69 -12.87
CA LYS A 82 7.25 13.21 -14.26
C LYS A 82 7.18 14.36 -15.26
N ARG A 83 6.40 15.41 -14.98
CA ARG A 83 6.31 16.58 -15.85
C ARG A 83 7.66 17.29 -15.98
N ALA A 84 8.38 17.47 -14.87
CA ALA A 84 9.70 18.12 -14.87
C ALA A 84 10.78 17.36 -15.67
N LYS A 85 10.71 16.03 -15.73
CA LYS A 85 11.64 15.20 -16.52
C LYS A 85 11.32 15.12 -18.01
N LYS A 86 10.09 15.45 -18.43
CA LYS A 86 9.66 15.33 -19.84
C LYS A 86 10.06 16.55 -20.68
N THR A 87 10.32 17.67 -20.03
CA THR A 87 10.73 18.94 -20.65
C THR A 87 12.24 19.17 -20.68
N ALA A 88 13.03 18.19 -20.21
CA ALA A 88 14.49 18.20 -20.25
C ALA A 88 15.01 17.29 -21.38
#